data_AF-A0A1I2D651-F1
#
_entry.id   AF-A0A1I2D651-F1
#
_cell.length_a   1.000
_cell.length_b   1.000
_cell.length_c   1.000
_cell.angle_alpha   90.00
_cell.angle_beta   90.00
_cell.angle_gamma   90.00
#
_symmetry.space_group_name_H-M   'P 1'
#
loop_
_entity.id
_entity.type
_entity.pdbx_description
1 polymer ?
#
loop_
_entity_poly.entity_id
_entity_poly.type
_entity_poly.pdbx_seq_one_letter_code
_entity_poly.pdbx_strand_id
1 'polypeptide(L)'
;MYSAPLLRTCQPRAGARTIERDMTTFIALLRGINVGSTRKLPMAGLRALGSELGFAAVQTYIQSGNVVFTASGPAAAHAAALEQGIVRVFGLQVDVMVRTAAQWGQIVAGNPLRAEAQAEANHVLLGVPKQPPKADAAAKLQERATAGERAVVAGEVLWFHYPNGIGGTRWSPALIDRLVGSPLTARNWRTVLQLAAMAGV
;
A
#
# COMPACT_ATOMS: atom_id res chain seq x y z
N MET A 1 40.35 32.40 57.15
CA MET A 1 39.35 32.39 56.06
C MET A 1 39.32 30.98 55.49
N TYR A 2 38.14 30.35 55.58
CA TYR A 2 37.91 28.91 55.42
C TYR A 2 38.18 28.41 53.99
N SER A 3 38.93 27.32 53.87
CA SER A 3 39.15 26.59 52.61
C SER A 3 38.16 25.41 52.55
N ALA A 4 37.29 25.39 51.56
CA ALA A 4 36.23 24.40 51.38
C ALA A 4 36.67 23.26 50.43
N PRO A 5 36.25 22.00 50.66
CA PRO A 5 36.62 20.88 49.81
C PRO A 5 35.68 20.78 48.58
N LEU A 6 36.27 20.53 47.41
CA LEU A 6 35.55 20.24 46.17
C LEU A 6 34.91 18.84 46.26
N LEU A 7 33.58 18.81 46.43
CA LEU A 7 32.78 17.59 46.34
C LEU A 7 32.73 17.10 44.88
N ARG A 8 33.23 15.89 44.66
CA ARG A 8 32.90 15.07 43.49
C ARG A 8 31.40 14.77 43.51
N THR A 9 30.64 15.38 42.61
CA THR A 9 29.29 14.90 42.28
C THR A 9 29.38 13.93 41.13
N CYS A 10 29.11 12.66 41.44
CA CYS A 10 28.85 11.58 40.51
C CYS A 10 27.69 12.00 39.58
N GLN A 11 27.92 12.10 38.27
CA GLN A 11 26.83 12.24 37.30
C GLN A 11 26.15 10.87 37.14
N PRO A 12 24.81 10.77 37.21
CA PRO A 12 24.14 9.55 36.79
C PRO A 12 24.24 9.41 35.26
N ARG A 13 24.85 8.32 34.80
CA ARG A 13 24.61 7.78 33.46
C ARG A 13 23.25 7.08 33.45
N ALA A 14 22.60 7.18 32.30
CA ALA A 14 21.58 6.28 31.74
C ALA A 14 20.16 6.86 31.68
N GLY A 15 19.69 6.94 30.44
CA GLY A 15 18.31 7.06 30.05
C GLY A 15 18.19 6.61 28.59
N ALA A 16 18.41 5.32 28.35
CA ALA A 16 18.09 4.69 27.07
C ALA A 16 16.59 4.91 26.79
N ARG A 17 16.27 5.81 25.85
CA ARG A 17 14.91 6.10 25.40
C ARG A 17 14.92 6.34 23.89
N THR A 18 15.09 5.30 23.08
CA THR A 18 15.02 5.51 21.61
C THR A 18 14.57 4.32 20.74
N ILE A 19 13.93 3.26 21.25
CA ILE A 19 13.54 2.14 20.34
C ILE A 19 12.02 1.93 20.19
N GLU A 20 11.17 2.53 21.02
CA GLU A 20 9.72 2.28 20.92
C GLU A 20 8.93 3.28 20.05
N ARG A 21 9.54 4.33 19.48
CA ARG A 21 8.79 5.43 18.85
C ARG A 21 8.62 5.43 17.33
N ASP A 22 9.27 4.51 16.59
CA ASP A 22 9.24 4.56 15.11
C ASP A 22 8.58 3.34 14.46
N MET A 23 7.73 2.60 15.19
CA MET A 23 6.93 1.53 14.59
C MET A 23 5.70 2.11 13.89
N THR A 24 5.61 1.91 12.59
CA THR A 24 4.49 2.34 11.75
C THR A 24 3.76 1.13 11.20
N THR A 25 2.43 1.19 11.16
CA THR A 25 1.62 0.20 10.44
C THR A 25 1.59 0.53 8.95
N PHE A 26 1.83 -0.48 8.13
CA PHE A 26 1.89 -0.39 6.67
C PHE A 26 0.88 -1.34 6.03
N ILE A 27 0.45 -0.95 4.83
CA ILE A 27 -0.34 -1.76 3.91
C ILE A 27 0.52 -1.98 2.66
N ALA A 28 0.84 -3.24 2.36
CA ALA A 28 1.50 -3.65 1.13
C ALA A 28 0.52 -4.35 0.18
N LEU A 29 0.55 -3.93 -1.08
CA LEU A 29 -0.29 -4.43 -2.15
C LEU A 29 0.59 -5.06 -3.22
N LEU A 30 0.45 -6.37 -3.41
CA LEU A 30 1.15 -7.12 -4.44
C LEU A 30 0.34 -7.06 -5.74
N ARG A 31 1.04 -7.01 -6.87
CA ARG A 31 0.42 -6.95 -8.20
C ARG A 31 0.47 -8.29 -8.93
N GLY A 32 -0.67 -8.68 -9.52
CA GLY A 32 -0.73 -9.76 -10.50
C GLY A 32 -0.32 -11.13 -9.96
N ILE A 33 -0.63 -11.42 -8.70
CA ILE A 33 -0.44 -12.74 -8.10
C ILE A 33 -1.78 -13.50 -8.07
N ASN A 34 -1.71 -14.84 -8.07
CA ASN A 34 -2.89 -15.71 -7.96
C ASN A 34 -4.00 -15.41 -8.99
N VAL A 35 -3.62 -14.92 -10.17
CA VAL A 35 -4.52 -14.73 -11.32
C VAL A 35 -4.39 -15.92 -12.26
N GLY A 36 -5.47 -16.68 -12.43
CA GLY A 36 -5.43 -17.93 -13.18
C GLY A 36 -4.58 -19.02 -12.49
N SER A 37 -3.99 -19.91 -13.28
CA SER A 37 -3.18 -21.04 -12.78
C SER A 37 -1.70 -20.70 -12.55
N THR A 38 -1.25 -19.51 -12.94
CA THR A 38 0.14 -19.08 -12.90
C THR A 38 0.41 -18.14 -11.72
N ARG A 39 1.69 -17.91 -11.40
CA ARG A 39 2.12 -16.94 -10.37
C ARG A 39 1.48 -17.17 -8.99
N LYS A 40 1.45 -18.46 -8.57
CA LYS A 40 0.89 -18.89 -7.29
C LYS A 40 1.77 -18.43 -6.14
N LEU A 41 1.19 -17.64 -5.25
CA LEU A 41 1.85 -17.14 -4.05
C LEU A 41 0.94 -17.44 -2.85
N PRO A 42 1.26 -18.48 -2.05
CA PRO A 42 0.48 -18.82 -0.88
C PRO A 42 0.56 -17.71 0.18
N MET A 43 -0.60 -17.23 0.66
CA MET A 43 -0.64 -16.14 1.65
C MET A 43 0.02 -16.52 2.98
N ALA A 44 0.00 -17.81 3.37
CA ALA A 44 0.74 -18.29 4.54
C ALA A 44 2.25 -18.12 4.37
N GLY A 45 2.78 -18.44 3.18
CA GLY A 45 4.19 -18.21 2.84
C GLY A 45 4.53 -16.72 2.83
N LEU A 46 3.63 -15.86 2.33
CA LEU A 46 3.83 -14.41 2.37
C LEU A 46 3.93 -13.86 3.80
N ARG A 47 3.07 -14.36 4.72
CA ARG A 47 3.15 -13.98 6.14
C ARG A 47 4.46 -14.43 6.76
N ALA A 48 4.88 -15.67 6.50
CA ALA A 48 6.15 -16.20 7.00
C ALA A 48 7.35 -15.37 6.49
N LEU A 49 7.36 -15.00 5.20
CA LEU A 49 8.36 -14.10 4.64
C LEU A 49 8.36 -12.73 5.34
N GLY A 50 7.19 -12.15 5.59
CA GLY A 50 7.08 -10.89 6.33
C GLY A 50 7.74 -10.98 7.72
N SER A 51 7.48 -12.07 8.45
CA SER A 51 8.11 -12.32 9.74
C SER A 51 9.63 -12.51 9.64
N GLU A 52 10.13 -13.20 8.61
CA GLU A 52 11.57 -13.37 8.35
C GLU A 52 12.26 -12.03 8.08
N LEU A 53 11.57 -11.09 7.42
CA LEU A 53 12.05 -9.73 7.18
C LEU A 53 11.99 -8.82 8.42
N GLY A 54 11.57 -9.35 9.57
CA GLY A 54 11.48 -8.62 10.84
C GLY A 54 10.21 -7.78 10.98
N PHE A 55 9.19 -8.00 10.16
CA PHE A 55 7.91 -7.30 10.31
C PHE A 55 7.10 -7.91 11.45
N ALA A 56 6.44 -7.06 12.22
CA ALA A 56 5.56 -7.44 13.32
C ALA A 56 4.09 -7.46 12.87
N ALA A 57 3.25 -8.18 13.61
CA ALA A 57 1.79 -8.22 13.41
C ALA A 57 1.35 -8.47 11.95
N VAL A 58 2.07 -9.32 11.22
CA VAL A 58 1.85 -9.57 9.79
C VAL A 58 0.52 -10.30 9.58
N GLN A 59 -0.40 -9.64 8.88
CA GLN A 59 -1.70 -10.14 8.51
C GLN A 59 -1.88 -10.06 7.00
N THR A 60 -2.65 -10.98 6.42
CA THR A 60 -3.00 -10.96 4.99
C THR A 60 -4.50 -10.96 4.83
N TYR A 61 -5.00 -10.27 3.80
CA TYR A 61 -6.40 -10.29 3.43
C TYR A 61 -6.60 -10.88 2.04
N ILE A 62 -7.45 -11.91 1.95
CA ILE A 62 -7.78 -12.69 0.74
C ILE A 62 -6.54 -13.15 -0.04
N GLN A 63 -6.73 -13.71 -1.24
CA GLN A 63 -5.63 -14.25 -2.05
C GLN A 63 -5.10 -13.26 -3.11
N SER A 64 -5.56 -12.01 -3.12
CA SER A 64 -5.16 -10.99 -4.11
C SER A 64 -3.90 -10.21 -3.71
N GLY A 65 -3.20 -10.61 -2.65
CA GLY A 65 -1.92 -10.02 -2.26
C GLY A 65 -2.08 -8.71 -1.52
N ASN A 66 -2.71 -8.77 -0.36
CA ASN A 66 -2.81 -7.64 0.56
C ASN A 66 -2.19 -8.04 1.89
N VAL A 67 -1.26 -7.24 2.38
CA VAL A 67 -0.55 -7.48 3.64
C VAL A 67 -0.63 -6.24 4.51
N VAL A 68 -0.96 -6.41 5.77
CA VAL A 68 -0.86 -5.37 6.80
C VAL A 68 0.20 -5.82 7.79
N PHE A 69 1.13 -4.94 8.15
CA PHE A 69 2.21 -5.26 9.08
C PHE A 69 2.73 -4.01 9.77
N THR A 70 3.50 -4.19 10.83
CA THR A 70 4.16 -3.09 11.56
C THR A 70 5.66 -3.23 11.40
N ALA A 71 6.34 -2.13 11.09
CA ALA A 71 7.79 -2.10 10.95
C ALA A 71 8.33 -0.69 11.20
N SER A 72 9.66 -0.57 11.33
CA SER A 72 10.36 0.70 11.34
C SER A 72 11.04 0.97 10.00
N GLY A 73 11.08 2.22 9.57
CA GLY A 73 11.77 2.63 8.34
C GLY A 73 10.82 3.07 7.22
N PRO A 74 11.36 3.42 6.04
CA PRO A 74 10.57 3.98 4.96
C PRO A 74 9.82 2.90 4.18
N ALA A 75 8.60 3.24 3.73
CA ALA A 75 7.74 2.36 2.91
C ALA A 75 8.47 1.79 1.68
N ALA A 76 9.34 2.57 1.04
CA ALA A 76 10.13 2.15 -0.11
C ALA A 76 11.09 1.00 0.21
N ALA A 77 11.70 1.00 1.40
CA ALA A 77 12.58 -0.08 1.83
C ALA A 77 11.79 -1.37 2.07
N HIS A 78 10.60 -1.28 2.67
CA HIS A 78 9.73 -2.44 2.87
C HIS A 78 9.21 -3.02 1.55
N ALA A 79 8.89 -2.17 0.57
CA ALA A 79 8.55 -2.61 -0.77
C ALA A 79 9.69 -3.42 -1.40
N ALA A 80 10.91 -2.86 -1.42
CA ALA A 80 12.08 -3.53 -1.99
C ALA A 80 12.42 -4.85 -1.28
N ALA A 81 12.33 -4.87 0.06
CA ALA A 81 12.57 -6.07 0.86
C ALA A 81 11.56 -7.19 0.55
N LEU A 82 10.27 -6.85 0.42
CA LEU A 82 9.25 -7.80 0.01
C LEU A 82 9.49 -8.31 -1.41
N GLU A 83 9.80 -7.44 -2.36
CA GLU A 83 10.07 -7.82 -3.75
C GLU A 83 11.25 -8.80 -3.85
N GLN A 84 12.37 -8.47 -3.20
CA GLN A 84 13.56 -9.33 -3.16
C GLN A 84 13.29 -10.66 -2.45
N GLY A 85 12.57 -10.61 -1.32
CA GLY A 85 12.17 -11.79 -0.57
C GLY A 85 11.25 -12.71 -1.37
N ILE A 86 10.29 -12.14 -2.10
CA ILE A 86 9.36 -12.91 -2.93
C ILE A 86 10.10 -13.60 -4.09
N VAL A 87 11.03 -12.90 -4.74
CA VAL A 87 11.90 -13.50 -5.76
C VAL A 87 12.73 -14.63 -5.16
N ARG A 88 13.38 -14.40 -4.00
CA ARG A 88 14.24 -15.39 -3.35
C ARG A 88 13.48 -16.67 -2.96
N VAL A 89 12.31 -16.53 -2.34
CA VAL A 89 11.58 -17.66 -1.73
C VAL A 89 10.64 -18.34 -2.72
N PHE A 90 10.02 -17.59 -3.63
CA PHE A 90 8.99 -18.10 -4.54
C PHE A 90 9.39 -18.06 -6.03
N GLY A 91 10.53 -17.45 -6.37
CA GLY A 91 10.96 -17.31 -7.77
C GLY A 91 10.07 -16.37 -8.59
N LEU A 92 9.29 -15.50 -7.94
CA LEU A 92 8.31 -14.64 -8.60
C LEU A 92 8.77 -13.17 -8.59
N GLN A 93 8.82 -12.55 -9.76
CA GLN A 93 8.93 -11.09 -9.88
C GLN A 93 7.54 -10.47 -9.72
N VAL A 94 7.33 -9.69 -8.67
CA VAL A 94 6.05 -9.09 -8.28
C VAL A 94 6.30 -7.64 -7.90
N ASP A 95 5.53 -6.71 -8.46
CA ASP A 95 5.53 -5.31 -7.97
C ASP A 95 4.78 -5.21 -6.63
N VAL A 96 5.36 -4.49 -5.68
CA VAL A 96 4.78 -4.22 -4.36
C VAL A 96 4.64 -2.72 -4.13
N MET A 97 3.42 -2.26 -3.85
CA MET A 97 3.13 -0.89 -3.45
C MET A 97 2.88 -0.84 -1.95
N VAL A 98 3.59 0.03 -1.23
CA VAL A 98 3.46 0.16 0.22
C VAL A 98 2.96 1.56 0.56
N ARG A 99 2.00 1.65 1.49
CA ARG A 99 1.51 2.89 2.11
C ARG A 99 1.46 2.73 3.61
N THR A 100 1.68 3.82 4.34
CA THR A 100 1.43 3.87 5.78
C THR A 100 -0.07 3.83 6.06
N ALA A 101 -0.47 3.38 7.26
CA ALA A 101 -1.86 3.46 7.72
C ALA A 101 -2.39 4.89 7.68
N ALA A 102 -1.59 5.88 8.10
CA ALA A 102 -1.96 7.29 8.06
C ALA A 102 -2.29 7.78 6.63
N GLN A 103 -1.42 7.47 5.66
CA GLN A 103 -1.69 7.78 4.24
C GLN A 103 -2.95 7.08 3.75
N TRP A 104 -3.16 5.82 4.13
CA TRP A 104 -4.34 5.06 3.74
C TRP A 104 -5.63 5.69 4.27
N GLY A 105 -5.65 6.10 5.55
CA GLY A 105 -6.78 6.81 6.14
C GLY A 105 -7.10 8.11 5.40
N GLN A 106 -6.08 8.89 5.03
CA GLN A 106 -6.25 10.10 4.22
C GLN A 106 -6.83 9.80 2.83
N ILE A 107 -6.35 8.74 2.16
CA ILE A 107 -6.87 8.29 0.87
C ILE A 107 -8.35 7.90 0.99
N VAL A 108 -8.70 7.10 2.00
CA VAL A 108 -10.08 6.65 2.25
C VAL A 108 -11.01 7.84 2.53
N ALA A 109 -10.59 8.78 3.35
CA ALA A 109 -11.36 9.99 3.65
C ALA A 109 -11.54 10.89 2.41
N GLY A 110 -10.52 10.98 1.56
CA GLY A 110 -10.49 11.82 0.37
C GLY A 110 -11.06 11.20 -0.91
N ASN A 111 -11.83 10.11 -0.83
CA ASN A 111 -12.40 9.45 -2.01
C ASN A 111 -13.36 10.39 -2.79
N PRO A 112 -13.04 10.81 -4.03
CA PRO A 112 -13.88 11.71 -4.83
C PRO A 112 -15.10 11.02 -5.44
N LEU A 113 -15.20 9.69 -5.35
CA LEU A 113 -16.28 8.86 -5.89
C LEU A 113 -17.10 8.22 -4.76
N ARG A 114 -17.27 8.95 -3.65
CA ARG A 114 -17.91 8.40 -2.45
C ARG A 114 -19.36 7.99 -2.68
N ALA A 115 -20.10 8.74 -3.49
CA ALA A 115 -21.49 8.43 -3.82
C ALA A 115 -21.58 7.13 -4.63
N GLU A 116 -20.76 6.99 -5.67
CA GLU A 116 -20.67 5.78 -6.49
C GLU A 116 -20.21 4.57 -5.67
N ALA A 117 -19.27 4.78 -4.75
CA ALA A 117 -18.75 3.73 -3.88
C ALA A 117 -19.77 3.24 -2.83
N GLN A 118 -20.69 4.13 -2.41
CA GLN A 118 -21.82 3.78 -1.54
C GLN A 118 -22.92 3.05 -2.30
N ALA A 119 -23.18 3.44 -3.55
CA ALA A 119 -24.15 2.77 -4.40
C ALA A 119 -23.68 1.37 -4.78
N GLU A 120 -22.46 1.25 -5.34
CA GLU A 120 -21.90 -0.02 -5.79
C GLU A 120 -20.39 -0.11 -5.53
N ALA A 121 -20.02 -0.56 -4.33
CA ALA A 121 -18.62 -0.65 -3.88
C ALA A 121 -17.70 -1.49 -4.77
N ASN A 122 -18.23 -2.44 -5.54
CA ASN A 122 -17.44 -3.28 -6.46
C ASN A 122 -17.11 -2.56 -7.78
N HIS A 123 -17.80 -1.46 -8.09
CA HIS A 123 -17.60 -0.68 -9.32
C HIS A 123 -16.61 0.47 -9.11
N VAL A 124 -16.26 0.78 -7.86
CA VAL A 124 -15.23 1.77 -7.54
C VAL A 124 -13.94 1.09 -7.10
N LEU A 125 -12.85 1.41 -7.79
CA LEU A 125 -11.51 0.89 -7.52
C LEU A 125 -10.56 2.02 -7.15
N LEU A 126 -9.78 1.80 -6.09
CA LEU A 126 -8.60 2.58 -5.77
C LEU A 126 -7.41 1.98 -6.53
N GLY A 127 -6.78 2.78 -7.38
CA GLY A 127 -5.52 2.50 -8.05
C GLY A 127 -4.35 3.10 -7.30
N VAL A 128 -3.46 2.24 -6.79
CA VAL A 128 -2.24 2.63 -6.08
C VAL A 128 -1.04 2.43 -7.02
N PRO A 129 -0.44 3.50 -7.54
CA PRO A 129 0.73 3.39 -8.39
C PRO A 129 2.02 3.24 -7.57
N LYS A 130 3.03 2.63 -8.20
CA LYS A 130 4.38 2.47 -7.62
C LYS A 130 5.10 3.82 -7.46
N GLN A 131 4.86 4.75 -8.38
CA GLN A 131 5.34 6.14 -8.34
C GLN A 131 4.18 7.12 -8.48
N PRO A 132 4.31 8.39 -8.04
CA PRO A 132 3.27 9.40 -8.23
C PRO A 132 2.77 9.44 -9.69
N PRO A 133 1.44 9.48 -9.91
CA PRO A 133 0.89 9.45 -11.26
C PRO A 133 1.20 10.73 -12.02
N LYS A 134 1.31 10.63 -13.35
CA LYS A 134 1.34 11.81 -14.22
C LYS A 134 0.06 12.63 -14.03
N ALA A 135 0.20 13.96 -13.99
CA ALA A 135 -0.93 14.87 -13.77
C ALA A 135 -2.05 14.71 -14.82
N ASP A 136 -1.70 14.33 -16.05
CA ASP A 136 -2.63 14.15 -17.17
C ASP A 136 -3.13 12.70 -17.34
N ALA A 137 -2.77 11.78 -16.42
CA ALA A 137 -3.11 10.36 -16.55
C ALA A 137 -4.62 10.11 -16.61
N ALA A 138 -5.39 10.76 -15.72
CA ALA A 138 -6.86 10.64 -15.71
C ALA A 138 -7.49 11.19 -17.00
N ALA A 139 -7.06 12.36 -17.47
CA ALA A 139 -7.57 12.95 -18.70
C ALA A 139 -7.32 12.03 -19.92
N LYS A 140 -6.09 11.51 -20.05
CA LYS A 140 -5.72 10.58 -21.13
C LYS A 140 -6.44 9.24 -21.07
N LEU A 141 -6.81 8.76 -19.88
CA LEU A 141 -7.67 7.60 -19.72
C LEU A 141 -9.10 7.93 -20.15
N GLN A 142 -9.62 9.08 -19.73
CA GLN A 142 -10.97 9.53 -20.04
C GLN A 142 -11.22 9.67 -21.54
N GLU A 143 -10.24 10.17 -22.31
CA GLU A 143 -10.25 10.21 -23.79
C GLU A 143 -10.46 8.83 -24.44
N ARG A 144 -10.19 7.75 -23.69
CA ARG A 144 -10.25 6.35 -24.15
C ARG A 144 -11.41 5.57 -23.53
N ALA A 145 -12.21 6.20 -22.68
CA ALA A 145 -13.40 5.59 -22.10
C ALA A 145 -14.39 5.22 -23.20
N THR A 146 -15.15 4.14 -22.98
CA THR A 146 -16.15 3.67 -23.97
C THR A 146 -17.44 3.18 -23.39
N ALA A 147 -17.48 2.89 -22.11
CA ALA A 147 -18.62 2.31 -21.42
C ALA A 147 -18.98 3.15 -20.19
N GLY A 148 -18.71 4.45 -20.23
CA GLY A 148 -19.00 5.40 -19.15
C GLY A 148 -18.00 5.34 -17.98
N GLU A 149 -16.85 4.67 -18.16
CA GLU A 149 -15.83 4.62 -17.12
C GLU A 149 -15.25 6.01 -16.83
N ARG A 150 -14.94 6.26 -15.56
CA ARG A 150 -14.34 7.51 -15.09
C ARG A 150 -13.05 7.25 -14.34
N ALA A 151 -12.06 8.10 -14.57
CA ALA A 151 -10.81 8.10 -13.84
C ALA A 151 -10.59 9.48 -13.19
N VAL A 152 -10.14 9.49 -11.94
CA VAL A 152 -9.81 10.72 -11.19
C VAL A 152 -8.47 10.54 -10.51
N VAL A 153 -7.53 11.46 -10.71
CA VAL A 153 -6.32 11.54 -9.89
C VAL A 153 -6.66 12.32 -8.61
N ALA A 154 -6.31 11.76 -7.45
CA ALA A 154 -6.46 12.43 -6.16
C ALA A 154 -5.19 12.20 -5.33
N GLY A 155 -4.36 13.24 -5.19
CA GLY A 155 -3.03 13.11 -4.58
C GLY A 155 -2.15 12.11 -5.34
N GLU A 156 -1.64 11.10 -4.63
CA GLU A 156 -0.73 10.10 -5.20
C GLU A 156 -1.43 8.82 -5.70
N VAL A 157 -2.75 8.85 -5.85
CA VAL A 157 -3.55 7.68 -6.26
C VAL A 157 -4.53 8.04 -7.38
N LEU A 158 -5.06 7.00 -8.02
CA LEU A 158 -6.17 7.12 -8.97
C LEU A 158 -7.41 6.45 -8.41
N TRP A 159 -8.56 7.01 -8.75
CA TRP A 159 -9.87 6.41 -8.50
C TRP A 159 -10.52 6.09 -9.84
N PHE A 160 -11.05 4.88 -9.94
CA PHE A 160 -11.75 4.42 -11.13
C PHE A 160 -13.20 4.10 -10.78
N HIS A 161 -14.13 4.54 -11.61
CA HIS A 161 -15.52 4.08 -11.61
C HIS A 161 -15.81 3.31 -12.88
N TYR A 162 -16.31 2.09 -12.74
CA TYR A 162 -16.76 1.23 -13.82
C TYR A 162 -18.26 0.97 -13.67
N PRO A 163 -19.15 1.84 -14.19
CA PRO A 163 -20.59 1.76 -13.93
C PRO A 163 -21.21 0.41 -14.35
N ASN A 164 -20.63 -0.23 -15.36
CA ASN A 164 -21.09 -1.52 -15.91
C ASN A 164 -20.17 -2.70 -15.52
N GLY A 165 -19.35 -2.53 -14.47
CA GLY A 165 -18.30 -3.48 -14.10
C GLY A 165 -17.06 -3.43 -15.00
N ILE A 166 -16.00 -4.14 -14.61
CA ILE A 166 -14.67 -4.05 -15.25
C ILE A 166 -14.58 -4.83 -16.58
N GLY A 167 -15.44 -5.83 -16.80
CA GLY A 167 -15.28 -6.78 -17.91
C GLY A 167 -15.38 -6.20 -19.32
N GLY A 168 -16.01 -5.02 -19.48
CA GLY A 168 -16.22 -4.36 -20.77
C GLY A 168 -15.26 -3.20 -21.09
N THR A 169 -14.31 -2.89 -20.21
CA THR A 169 -13.47 -1.71 -20.41
C THR A 169 -12.36 -1.93 -21.44
N ARG A 170 -12.04 -0.89 -22.21
CA ARG A 170 -10.84 -0.86 -23.07
C ARG A 170 -9.57 -0.47 -22.30
N TRP A 171 -9.68 -0.14 -21.02
CA TRP A 171 -8.53 0.18 -20.16
C TRP A 171 -7.81 -1.08 -19.71
N SER A 172 -6.88 -1.56 -20.54
CA SER A 172 -6.01 -2.66 -20.17
C SER A 172 -5.00 -2.26 -19.08
N PRO A 173 -4.50 -3.19 -18.25
CA PRO A 173 -3.47 -2.89 -17.25
C PRO A 173 -2.22 -2.23 -17.87
N ALA A 174 -1.79 -2.68 -19.05
CA ALA A 174 -0.64 -2.10 -19.76
C ALA A 174 -0.89 -0.65 -20.22
N LEU A 175 -2.12 -0.35 -20.68
CA LEU A 175 -2.50 1.02 -21.03
C LEU A 175 -2.48 1.93 -19.80
N ILE A 176 -3.06 1.45 -18.69
CA ILE A 176 -3.09 2.19 -17.42
C ILE A 176 -1.66 2.49 -16.97
N ASP A 177 -0.78 1.49 -16.89
CA ASP A 177 0.61 1.68 -16.46
C ASP A 177 1.35 2.73 -17.31
N ARG A 178 1.20 2.66 -18.63
CA ARG A 178 1.83 3.60 -19.56
C ARG A 178 1.37 5.04 -19.33
N LEU A 179 0.07 5.23 -19.14
CA LEU A 179 -0.54 6.54 -18.93
C LEU A 179 -0.25 7.10 -17.54
N VAL A 180 -0.27 6.25 -16.51
CA VAL A 180 0.09 6.59 -15.14
C VAL A 180 1.58 6.89 -15.01
N GLY A 181 2.42 6.20 -15.78
CA GLY A 181 3.88 6.33 -15.77
C GLY A 181 4.61 5.30 -14.90
N SER A 182 3.89 4.40 -14.23
CA SER A 182 4.47 3.31 -13.44
C SER A 182 3.45 2.17 -13.26
N PRO A 183 3.89 0.97 -12.84
CA PRO A 183 2.99 -0.11 -12.44
C PRO A 183 1.94 0.35 -11.43
N LEU A 184 0.68 -0.02 -11.68
CA LEU A 184 -0.45 0.27 -10.78
C LEU A 184 -1.16 -1.02 -10.34
N THR A 185 -1.56 -1.07 -9.07
CA THR A 185 -2.38 -2.14 -8.50
C THR A 185 -3.71 -1.55 -8.04
N ALA A 186 -4.81 -2.21 -8.40
CA ALA A 186 -6.15 -1.72 -8.10
C ALA A 186 -6.85 -2.62 -7.08
N ARG A 187 -7.61 -2.02 -6.17
CA ARG A 187 -8.47 -2.72 -5.19
C ARG A 187 -9.85 -2.09 -5.18
N ASN A 188 -10.89 -2.93 -5.17
CA ASN A 188 -12.26 -2.42 -5.04
C ASN A 188 -12.48 -1.78 -3.66
N TRP A 189 -13.52 -0.96 -3.55
CA TRP A 189 -13.77 -0.19 -2.34
C TRP A 189 -13.96 -1.05 -1.09
N ARG A 190 -14.58 -2.23 -1.19
CA ARG A 190 -14.72 -3.17 -0.08
C ARG A 190 -13.36 -3.60 0.48
N THR A 191 -12.42 -3.95 -0.39
CA THR A 191 -11.06 -4.32 0.02
C THR A 191 -10.35 -3.14 0.66
N VAL A 192 -10.51 -1.94 0.11
CA VAL A 192 -9.88 -0.73 0.65
C VAL A 192 -10.34 -0.45 2.08
N LEU A 193 -11.64 -0.55 2.35
CA LEU A 193 -12.20 -0.38 3.70
C LEU A 193 -11.75 -1.49 4.65
N GLN A 194 -11.69 -2.74 4.19
CA GLN A 194 -11.19 -3.83 5.03
C GLN A 194 -9.73 -3.64 5.44
N LEU A 195 -8.88 -3.16 4.51
CA LEU A 195 -7.48 -2.86 4.82
C LEU A 195 -7.33 -1.67 5.77
N ALA A 196 -8.22 -0.67 5.66
CA ALA A 196 -8.28 0.44 6.60
C ALA A 196 -8.60 -0.07 8.02
N ALA A 197 -9.65 -0.90 8.15
CA ALA A 197 -10.03 -1.51 9.42
C ALA A 197 -8.91 -2.38 10.02
N MET A 198 -8.21 -3.19 9.21
CA MET A 198 -7.07 -3.99 9.67
C MET A 198 -5.87 -3.13 10.10
N ALA A 199 -5.69 -1.95 9.50
CA ALA A 199 -4.65 -1.00 9.83
C ALA A 199 -5.05 -0.01 10.94
N GLY A 200 -6.30 -0.07 11.44
CA GLY A 200 -6.81 0.77 12.51
C GLY A 200 -7.12 2.21 12.10
N VAL A 201 -7.47 2.45 10.82
CA VAL A 201 -7.79 3.78 10.26
C VAL A 201 -9.12 3.82 9.50
#